data_AF-A0A382A1I6-F1
#
_entry.id   AF-A0A382A1I6-F1
#
_cell.length_a   1.000
_cell.length_b   1.000
_cell.length_c   1.000
_cell.angle_alpha   90.00
_cell.angle_beta   90.00
_cell.angle_gamma   90.00
#
_symmetry.space_group_name_H-M   'P 1'
#
loop_
_entity.id
_entity.type
_entity.pdbx_description
1 polymer ?
#
loop_
_entity_poly.entity_id
_entity_poly.type
_entity_poly.pdbx_seq_one_letter_code
_entity_poly.pdbx_strand_id
1 'polypeptide(L)'
;MSNLNSLSFYLPELIIISAILLVILFDVIPACKKYTFYLSLSAIVLASYFLWQSSGESHDLFMGMISIDPFSHFFKIIFLLCTFSIILISRY
;
A
#
# COMPACT_ATOMS: atom_id res chain seq x y z
N MET A 1 18.39 -6.41 14.34
CA MET A 1 18.06 -5.51 13.22
C MET A 1 17.75 -4.14 13.79
N SER A 2 18.31 -3.06 13.25
CA SER A 2 17.87 -1.71 13.63
C SER A 2 16.46 -1.47 13.08
N ASN A 3 15.62 -0.71 13.79
CA ASN A 3 14.25 -0.41 13.36
C ASN A 3 14.20 0.24 11.95
N LEU A 4 15.28 0.88 11.52
CA LEU A 4 15.43 1.44 10.17
C LEU A 4 15.41 0.37 9.08
N ASN A 5 15.99 -0.81 9.33
CA ASN A 5 15.95 -1.91 8.37
C ASN A 5 14.55 -2.53 8.30
N SER A 6 13.84 -2.58 9.43
CA SER A 6 12.44 -3.05 9.46
C SER A 6 11.51 -2.16 8.64
N LEU A 7 11.82 -0.88 8.54
CA LEU A 7 11.04 0.09 7.76
C LEU A 7 11.05 -0.23 6.26
N SER A 8 12.15 -0.78 5.74
CA SER A 8 12.27 -1.18 4.34
C SER A 8 11.33 -2.34 3.97
N PHE A 9 10.96 -3.18 4.92
CA PHE A 9 9.99 -4.26 4.70
C PHE A 9 8.53 -3.79 4.85
N TYR A 10 8.32 -2.59 5.40
CA TYR A 10 7.01 -1.93 5.56
C TYR A 10 6.73 -0.91 4.44
N LEU A 11 7.48 -0.97 3.34
CA LEU A 11 7.34 -0.07 2.19
C LEU A 11 5.95 -0.10 1.54
N PRO A 12 5.31 -1.26 1.25
CA PRO A 12 4.03 -1.25 0.56
C PRO A 12 2.93 -0.55 1.38
N GLU A 13 2.93 -0.72 2.71
CA GLU A 13 1.99 -0.03 3.60
C GLU A 13 2.26 1.48 3.66
N LEU A 14 3.53 1.88 3.73
CA LEU A 14 3.94 3.28 3.77
C LEU A 14 3.55 4.03 2.49
N ILE A 15 3.64 3.36 1.34
CA ILE A 15 3.16 3.88 0.05
C ILE A 15 1.65 4.10 0.08
N ILE A 16 0.88 3.15 0.59
CA ILE A 16 -0.59 3.30 0.68
C ILE A 16 -0.97 4.46 1.60
N ILE A 17 -0.34 4.58 2.77
CA ILE A 17 -0.63 5.66 3.73
C ILE A 17 -0.30 7.03 3.13
N SER A 18 0.88 7.16 2.50
CA SER A 18 1.26 8.41 1.85
C SER A 18 0.36 8.77 0.67
N ALA A 19 -0.11 7.78 -0.10
CA ALA A 19 -1.07 7.99 -1.15
C ALA A 19 -2.43 8.47 -0.62
N ILE A 20 -2.93 7.89 0.48
CA ILE A 20 -4.19 8.35 1.11
C ILE A 20 -4.06 9.82 1.54
N LEU A 21 -2.94 10.20 2.15
CA LEU A 21 -2.67 11.60 2.52
C LEU A 21 -2.70 12.52 1.29
N LEU A 22 -2.07 12.11 0.19
CA LEU A 22 -2.10 12.87 -1.06
C LEU A 22 -3.50 12.96 -1.67
N VAL A 23 -4.28 11.88 -1.65
CA VAL A 23 -5.68 11.89 -2.11
C VAL A 23 -6.50 12.88 -1.30
N ILE A 24 -6.35 12.90 0.03
CA ILE A 24 -7.05 13.85 0.91
C ILE A 24 -6.66 15.29 0.56
N LEU A 25 -5.37 15.57 0.40
CA LEU A 25 -4.90 16.90 -0.01
C LEU A 25 -5.47 17.32 -1.38
N PHE A 26 -5.56 16.39 -2.32
CA PHE A 26 -6.08 16.66 -3.66
C PHE A 26 -7.61 16.80 -3.68
N ASP A 27 -8.32 16.14 -2.76
CA ASP A 27 -9.77 16.28 -2.64
C ASP A 27 -10.17 17.65 -2.08
N VAL A 28 -9.35 18.24 -1.20
CA VAL A 28 -9.53 19.62 -0.71
C VAL A 28 -9.41 20.65 -1.85
N ILE A 29 -8.65 20.33 -2.91
CA ILE A 29 -8.42 21.23 -4.05
C ILE A 29 -9.35 20.82 -5.21
N PRO A 30 -10.48 21.52 -5.46
CA PRO A 30 -11.47 21.08 -6.45
C PRO A 30 -10.93 20.95 -7.89
N ALA A 31 -9.87 21.68 -8.24
CA ALA A 31 -9.18 21.54 -9.53
C ALA A 31 -8.45 20.20 -9.69
N CYS A 32 -7.98 19.61 -8.58
CA CYS A 32 -7.19 18.37 -8.56
C CYS A 32 -8.07 17.11 -8.44
N LYS A 33 -9.38 17.28 -8.21
CA LYS A 33 -10.32 16.17 -7.99
C LYS A 33 -10.41 15.17 -9.14
N LYS A 34 -10.12 15.58 -10.38
CA LYS A 34 -10.07 14.67 -11.54
C LYS A 34 -8.86 13.70 -11.49
N TYR A 35 -7.80 14.09 -10.78
CA TYR A 35 -6.56 13.31 -10.69
C TYR A 35 -6.54 12.35 -9.51
N THR A 36 -7.46 12.48 -8.54
CA THR A 36 -7.53 11.59 -7.36
C THR A 36 -7.71 10.13 -7.75
N PHE A 37 -8.49 9.85 -8.81
CA PHE A 37 -8.66 8.50 -9.36
C PHE A 37 -7.36 7.93 -9.92
N TYR A 38 -6.63 8.70 -10.73
CA TYR A 38 -5.36 8.23 -11.31
C TYR A 38 -4.29 8.06 -10.22
N LEU A 39 -4.33 8.88 -9.18
CA LEU A 39 -3.43 8.82 -8.04
C LEU A 39 -3.70 7.58 -7.16
N SER A 40 -4.97 7.25 -6.89
CA SER A 40 -5.30 6.04 -6.13
C SER A 40 -4.96 4.77 -6.92
N LEU A 41 -5.21 4.76 -8.24
CA LEU A 41 -4.84 3.65 -9.11
C LEU A 41 -3.32 3.45 -9.14
N SER A 42 -2.53 4.52 -9.32
CA SER A 42 -1.07 4.42 -9.38
C SER A 42 -0.47 3.96 -8.05
N ALA A 43 -1.02 4.42 -6.93
CA ALA A 43 -0.59 4.00 -5.59
C ALA A 43 -0.77 2.50 -5.36
N ILE A 44 -1.89 1.92 -5.82
CA ILE A 44 -2.17 0.49 -5.70
C ILE A 44 -1.21 -0.34 -6.56
N VAL A 45 -0.94 0.11 -7.78
CA VAL A 45 0.02 -0.57 -8.66
C VAL A 45 1.43 -0.53 -8.07
N LEU A 46 1.85 0.62 -7.51
CA LEU A 46 3.14 0.75 -6.83
C LEU A 46 3.22 -0.13 -5.58
N ALA A 47 2.17 -0.14 -4.75
CA ALA A 47 2.11 -1.00 -3.56
C ALA A 47 2.17 -2.48 -3.93
N SER A 48 1.52 -2.89 -5.03
CA SER A 48 1.57 -4.27 -5.57
C SER A 48 3.00 -4.66 -5.93
N TYR A 49 3.71 -3.77 -6.60
CA TYR A 49 5.07 -4.01 -7.06
C TYR A 49 6.04 -4.20 -5.89
N PHE A 50 5.97 -3.32 -4.88
CA PHE A 50 6.80 -3.44 -3.67
C PHE A 50 6.45 -4.66 -2.83
N LEU A 51 5.16 -5.02 -2.76
CA LEU A 51 4.72 -6.23 -2.08
C LEU A 51 5.28 -7.49 -2.77
N TRP A 52 5.29 -7.52 -4.11
CA TRP A 52 5.90 -8.61 -4.87
C TRP A 52 7.40 -8.69 -4.59
N GLN A 53 8.11 -7.56 -4.61
CA GLN A 53 9.55 -7.53 -4.35
C GLN A 53 9.91 -7.99 -2.93
N SER A 54 9.03 -7.78 -1.95
CA SER A 54 9.22 -8.22 -0.56
C SER A 54 8.77 -9.68 -0.31
N SER A 55 8.35 -10.42 -1.34
CA SER A 55 7.91 -11.82 -1.21
C SER A 55 9.11 -12.75 -1.02
N GLY A 56 9.25 -13.35 0.16
CA GLY A 56 10.23 -14.43 0.40
C GLY A 56 11.02 -14.34 1.70
N GLU A 57 10.92 -13.24 2.44
CA GLU A 57 11.69 -13.02 3.66
C GLU A 57 10.77 -12.97 4.88
N SER A 58 10.89 -13.96 5.78
CA SER A 58 10.21 -13.98 7.07
C SER A 58 11.06 -13.23 8.10
N HIS A 59 10.65 -12.02 8.46
CA HIS A 59 11.30 -11.24 9.52
C HIS A 59 10.28 -10.73 10.52
N ASP A 60 10.64 -10.82 11.80
CA ASP A 60 10.00 -10.06 12.86
C ASP A 60 10.40 -8.59 12.74
N LEU A 61 9.44 -7.75 12.39
CA LEU A 61 9.62 -6.31 12.32
C LEU A 61 9.34 -5.66 13.69
N PHE A 62 10.06 -4.57 13.96
CA PHE A 62 9.86 -3.74 15.16
C PHE A 62 9.86 -4.53 16.47
N MET A 63 10.93 -5.30 16.71
CA MET A 63 11.10 -6.10 17.95
C MET A 63 9.94 -7.09 18.21
N GLY A 64 9.39 -7.69 17.14
CA GLY A 64 8.31 -8.70 17.25
C GLY A 64 6.91 -8.12 17.40
N MET A 65 6.71 -6.82 17.17
CA MET A 65 5.37 -6.23 17.12
C MET A 65 4.59 -6.63 15.86
N ILE A 66 5.30 -6.89 14.76
CA ILE A 66 4.70 -7.23 13.46
C ILE A 66 5.49 -8.39 12.86
N SER A 67 4.85 -9.55 12.73
CA SER A 67 5.42 -10.70 12.01
C SER A 67 5.02 -10.63 10.54
N ILE A 68 6.00 -10.65 9.63
CA ILE A 68 5.76 -10.88 8.20
C ILE A 68 5.88 -12.37 7.94
N ASP A 69 4.72 -13.02 7.90
CA ASP A 69 4.58 -14.43 7.53
C ASP A 69 3.99 -14.58 6.13
N PRO A 70 4.21 -15.72 5.45
CA PRO A 70 3.54 -16.06 4.19
C PRO A 70 2.02 -15.94 4.26
N PHE A 71 1.43 -16.18 5.44
CA PHE A 71 0.02 -15.94 5.72
C PHE A 71 -0.35 -14.45 5.59
N SER A 72 0.37 -13.56 6.26
CA SER A 72 0.17 -12.12 6.19
C SER A 72 0.31 -11.60 4.75
N HIS A 73 1.32 -12.11 4.02
CA HIS A 73 1.54 -11.76 2.62
C HIS A 73 0.35 -12.14 1.72
N PHE A 74 -0.20 -13.34 1.89
CA PHE A 74 -1.39 -13.79 1.16
C PHE A 74 -2.60 -12.88 1.39
N PHE A 75 -2.87 -12.49 2.64
CA PHE A 75 -3.97 -11.58 2.96
C PHE A 75 -3.77 -10.18 2.38
N LYS A 76 -2.54 -9.66 2.40
CA LYS A 76 -2.24 -8.35 1.79
C LYS A 76 -2.53 -8.35 0.29
N ILE A 77 -2.19 -9.43 -0.44
CA ILE A 77 -2.52 -9.57 -1.87
C ILE A 77 -4.04 -9.51 -2.08
N ILE A 78 -4.81 -10.24 -1.27
CA ILE A 78 -6.28 -10.25 -1.37
C ILE A 78 -6.85 -8.84 -1.16
N PHE A 79 -6.44 -8.14 -0.10
CA PHE A 79 -6.93 -6.80 0.17
C PHE A 79 -6.56 -5.82 -0.94
N LEU A 80 -5.36 -5.94 -1.49
CA LEU A 80 -4.90 -5.10 -2.59
C LEU A 80 -5.74 -5.36 -3.85
N LEU A 81 -6.03 -6.62 -4.17
CA LEU A 81 -6.91 -6.98 -5.29
C LEU A 81 -8.34 -6.45 -5.08
N CYS A 82 -8.91 -6.62 -3.87
CA CYS A 82 -10.22 -6.09 -3.53
C CYS A 82 -10.29 -4.57 -3.69
N THR A 83 -9.32 -3.83 -3.15
CA THR A 83 -9.28 -2.36 -3.27
C THR A 83 -9.14 -1.89 -4.71
N PHE A 84 -8.33 -2.60 -5.52
CA PHE A 84 -8.23 -2.35 -6.95
C PHE A 84 -9.58 -2.53 -7.66
N SER A 85 -10.29 -3.63 -7.38
CA SER A 85 -11.63 -3.88 -7.96
C SER A 85 -12.64 -2.80 -7.55
N ILE A 86 -12.64 -2.39 -6.27
CA ILE A 86 -13.55 -1.35 -5.77
C ILE A 86 -13.30 -0.03 -6.50
N ILE A 87 -12.04 0.37 -6.71
CA ILE A 87 -11.72 1.63 -7.40
C ILE A 87 -12.14 1.58 -8.87
N LEU A 88 -11.93 0.45 -9.56
CA LEU A 88 -12.39 0.29 -10.93
C LEU A 88 -13.91 0.43 -11.05
N ILE A 89 -14.66 -0.20 -10.13
CA ILE A 89 -16.12 -0.14 -10.12
C ILE A 89 -16.60 1.26 -9.72
N SER A 90 -15.96 1.93 -8.77
CA SER A 90 -16.38 3.25 -8.28
C SER A 90 -16.38 4.36 -9.34
N ARG A 91 -15.72 4.17 -10.49
CA ARG A 91 -15.76 5.13 -11.61
C ARG A 91 -16.94 4.88 -12.55
N TYR A 92 -17.54 3.69 -12.52
CA TYR A 92 -18.66 3.29 -13.36
C TYR A 92 -19.98 3.55 -12.64
#